data_AF-A0A0K2SHR4-F1
#
_entry.id   AF-A0A0K2SHR4-F1
#
_cell.length_a   1.000
_cell.length_b   1.000
_cell.length_c   1.000
_cell.angle_alpha   90.00
_cell.angle_beta   90.00
_cell.angle_gamma   90.00
#
_symmetry.space_group_name_H-M   'P 1'
#
loop_
_entity.id
_entity.type
_entity.pdbx_description
1 polymer ?
#
loop_
_entity_poly.entity_id
_entity_poly.type
_entity_poly.pdbx_seq_one_letter_code
_entity_poly.pdbx_strand_id
1 'polypeptide(L)' 'MPVPPFVDGYHLPEGEHPCTLEEARERFAVGSSRREEIWRSFTGLLHRLEQIKLFPEVILLDGSFVTGKSDPGGR' A
#
# COMPACT_ATOMS: atom_id res chain seq x y z
N MET A 1 -2.54 -11.47 -8.32
CA MET A 1 -3.20 -12.43 -7.41
C MET A 1 -3.80 -11.56 -6.34
N PRO A 2 -5.11 -11.57 -6.12
CA PRO A 2 -5.73 -10.56 -5.27
C PRO A 2 -5.12 -10.62 -3.87
N VAL A 3 -4.81 -9.45 -3.32
CA VAL A 3 -4.42 -9.31 -1.91
C VAL A 3 -5.43 -10.06 -1.04
N PRO A 4 -5.00 -10.93 -0.11
CA PRO A 4 -5.91 -11.77 0.64
C PRO A 4 -6.93 -10.96 1.45
N PRO A 5 -8.09 -11.57 1.77
CA PRO A 5 -9.06 -10.93 2.65
C PRO A 5 -8.47 -10.72 4.05
N PHE A 6 -9.02 -9.75 4.77
CA PHE A 6 -8.61 -9.52 6.15
C PHE A 6 -9.12 -10.64 7.07
N VAL A 7 -8.29 -11.05 8.04
CA VAL A 7 -8.63 -12.13 8.98
C VAL A 7 -9.60 -11.69 10.08
N ASP A 8 -9.56 -10.42 10.47
CA ASP A 8 -10.40 -9.84 11.53
C ASP A 8 -11.08 -8.54 11.09
N GLY A 9 -11.16 -8.33 9.78
CA GLY A 9 -11.65 -7.09 9.18
C GLY A 9 -10.59 -5.98 9.09
N TYR A 10 -9.40 -6.15 9.67
CA TYR A 10 -8.37 -5.11 9.71
C TYR A 10 -6.96 -5.59 9.33
N HIS A 11 -6.61 -6.84 9.58
CA HIS A 11 -5.26 -7.37 9.36
C HIS A 11 -5.23 -8.38 8.20
N LEU A 12 -4.12 -8.38 7.45
CA LEU A 12 -3.83 -9.47 6.52
C LEU A 12 -3.42 -10.73 7.30
N PRO A 13 -3.55 -11.93 6.69
CA PRO A 13 -2.91 -13.13 7.21
C PRO A 13 -1.41 -12.91 7.37
N GLU A 14 -0.78 -13.65 8.28
CA GLU A 14 0.68 -13.60 8.42
C GLU A 14 1.40 -13.99 7.13
N GLY A 15 2.53 -13.33 6.86
CA GLY A 15 3.38 -13.59 5.71
C GLY A 15 3.41 -12.46 4.69
N GLU A 16 4.22 -12.66 3.65
CA GLU A 16 4.34 -11.75 2.52
C GLU A 16 3.29 -12.09 1.46
N HIS A 17 2.60 -11.07 0.94
CA HIS A 17 1.54 -11.23 -0.04
C HIS A 17 1.89 -10.49 -1.32
N PRO A 18 2.53 -11.16 -2.30
CA PRO A 18 2.87 -10.54 -3.57
C PRO A 18 1.63 -10.01 -4.29
N CYS A 19 1.67 -8.74 -4.70
CA CYS A 19 0.59 -8.08 -5.41
C CYS A 19 1.15 -7.02 -6.36
N THR A 20 0.33 -6.59 -7.33
CA THR A 20 0.66 -5.43 -8.18
C THR A 20 0.40 -4.11 -7.46
N LEU A 21 0.93 -3.01 -8.00
CA LEU A 21 0.63 -1.66 -7.50
C LEU A 21 -0.87 -1.34 -7.63
N GLU A 22 -1.53 -1.81 -8.69
CA GLU A 22 -2.97 -1.64 -8.88
C GLU A 22 -3.77 -2.39 -7.81
N GLU A 23 -3.44 -3.65 -7.56
CA GLU A 23 -4.08 -4.47 -6.52
C GLU A 23 -3.90 -3.82 -5.13
N ALA A 24 -2.70 -3.32 -4.83
CA ALA A 24 -2.41 -2.59 -3.59
C ALA A 24 -3.18 -1.26 -3.51
N ARG A 25 -3.30 -0.50 -4.62
CA ARG A 25 -4.07 0.75 -4.67
C ARG A 25 -5.54 0.50 -4.37
N GLU A 26 -6.16 -0.42 -5.09
CA GLU A 26 -7.57 -0.75 -4.95
C GLU A 26 -7.90 -1.22 -3.54
N ARG A 27 -6.95 -1.92 -2.90
CA ARG A 27 -7.15 -2.44 -1.55
C ARG A 27 -6.92 -1.40 -0.45
N PHE A 28 -5.87 -0.58 -0.56
CA PHE A 28 -5.37 0.20 0.58
C PHE A 28 -5.46 1.72 0.39
N ALA A 29 -5.45 2.19 -0.85
CA ALA A 29 -5.37 3.62 -1.16
C ALA A 29 -6.72 4.30 -1.41
N VAL A 30 -7.83 3.57 -1.31
CA VAL A 30 -9.20 4.07 -1.56
C VAL A 30 -9.94 4.38 -0.26
N GLY A 31 -11.04 5.14 -0.37
CA GLY A 31 -11.99 5.38 0.74
C GLY A 31 -11.66 6.55 1.67
N SER A 32 -10.55 7.26 1.45
CA SER A 32 -10.21 8.49 2.15
C SER A 32 -9.29 9.36 1.28
N SER A 33 -9.54 10.66 1.24
CA SER A 33 -8.69 11.63 0.52
C SER A 33 -7.24 11.60 1.01
N ARG A 34 -7.03 11.30 2.30
CA ARG A 34 -5.69 11.15 2.88
C ARG A 34 -4.96 9.93 2.33
N ARG A 35 -5.66 8.80 2.14
CA ARG A 35 -5.09 7.58 1.57
C ARG A 35 -4.70 7.79 0.11
N GLU A 36 -5.54 8.48 -0.65
CA GLU A 36 -5.26 8.86 -2.04
C GLU A 36 -4.04 9.79 -2.15
N GLU A 37 -3.92 10.76 -1.24
CA GLU A 37 -2.78 11.67 -1.19
C GLU A 37 -1.47 10.93 -0.90
N ILE A 38 -1.45 10.07 0.12
CA ILE A 38 -0.27 9.28 0.48
C ILE A 38 0.12 8.36 -0.68
N TRP A 39 -0.87 7.69 -1.30
CA TRP A 39 -0.60 6.82 -2.45
C TRP A 39 0.00 7.56 -3.63
N ARG A 40 -0.50 8.77 -3.93
CA ARG A 40 0.07 9.64 -4.97
C ARG A 40 1.52 10.06 -4.64
N SER A 41 1.82 10.36 -3.39
CA SER A 41 3.20 10.66 -2.97
C SER A 41 4.10 9.44 -3.11
N PHE A 42 3.61 8.25 -2.76
CA PHE A 42 4.32 6.99 -2.90
C PHE A 42 4.62 6.67 -4.38
N THR A 43 3.64 6.71 -5.28
CA THR A 43 3.86 6.47 -6.71
C THR A 43 4.76 7.54 -7.34
N GLY A 44 4.67 8.79 -6.87
CA GLY A 44 5.59 9.85 -7.24
C GLY A 44 7.04 9.58 -6.84
N LEU A 45 7.27 8.95 -5.68
CA LEU A 45 8.60 8.48 -5.28
C LEU A 45 9.08 7.38 -6.23
N LEU A 46 8.26 6.37 -6.52
CA LEU A 46 8.64 5.28 -7.43
C LEU A 46 9.07 5.81 -8.79
N HIS A 47 8.30 6.75 -9.35
CA HIS A 47 8.66 7.39 -10.61
C HIS A 47 10.00 8.12 -10.55
N ARG A 48 10.32 8.79 -9.43
CA ARG A 48 11.64 9.42 -9.23
C ARG A 48 12.77 8.41 -9.14
N LEU A 49 12.54 7.22 -8.57
CA LEU A 49 13.53 6.15 -8.54
C LEU A 49 13.83 5.65 -9.97
N GLU A 50 12.79 5.50 -10.81
CA GLU A 50 12.96 5.16 -12.22
C GLU A 50 13.81 6.20 -12.96
N GLN A 51 13.61 7.50 -12.69
CA GLN A 51 14.40 8.58 -13.33
C GLN A 51 15.90 8.48 -13.02
N ILE A 52 16.27 7.95 -11.86
CA ILE A 52 17.67 7.71 -11.48
C ILE A 52 18.14 6.29 -11.83
N LYS A 53 17.37 5.55 -12.65
CA LYS A 53 17.62 4.17 -13.06
C LYS A 53 17.70 3.18 -11.90
N LEU A 54 17.00 3.46 -10.81
CA LEU A 54 16.86 2.56 -9.68
C LEU A 54 15.53 1.80 -9.81
N PHE A 55 15.63 0.51 -10.14
CA PHE A 55 14.50 -0.39 -10.32
C PHE A 55 14.55 -1.48 -9.26
N PRO A 56 13.92 -1.27 -8.09
CA PRO A 56 13.84 -2.33 -7.10
C PRO A 56 13.07 -3.52 -7.68
N GLU A 57 13.59 -4.73 -7.47
CA GLU A 57 12.90 -5.96 -7.88
C GLU A 57 11.62 -6.16 -7.07
N VAL A 58 11.63 -5.75 -5.79
CA VAL A 58 10.50 -5.86 -4.87
C VAL A 58 10.44 -4.59 -4.00
N ILE A 59 9.22 -4.14 -3.71
CA ILE A 59 8.94 -3.09 -2.72
C ILE A 59 8.12 -3.73 -1.60
N LEU A 60 8.64 -3.67 -0.38
CA LEU A 60 7.92 -4.11 0.81
C LEU A 60 7.02 -2.97 1.30
N LEU A 61 5.72 -3.21 1.29
CA LEU A 61 4.70 -2.32 1.86
C LEU A 61 4.27 -2.90 3.20
N ASP A 62 4.58 -2.19 4.29
CA ASP A 62 4.31 -2.62 5.66
C ASP A 62 3.67 -1.48 6.48
N GLY A 63 3.10 -1.84 7.63
CA GLY A 63 2.65 -0.92 8.67
C GLY A 63 1.17 -0.56 8.64
N SER A 64 0.83 0.55 9.30
CA SER A 64 -0.53 1.11 9.47
C SER A 64 -1.29 1.33 8.15
N PHE A 65 -0.59 1.28 7.02
CA PHE A 65 -1.11 1.37 5.67
C PHE A 65 -2.16 0.30 5.33
N VAL A 66 -2.00 -0.90 5.91
CA VAL A 66 -2.83 -2.08 5.64
C VAL A 66 -4.06 -2.15 6.55
N THR A 67 -4.14 -1.28 7.56
CA THR A 67 -5.19 -1.35 8.58
C THR A 67 -6.50 -0.74 8.10
N GLY A 68 -7.63 -1.34 8.49
CA GLY A 68 -8.97 -0.77 8.28
C GLY A 68 -9.31 0.45 9.16
N LYS A 69 -8.33 1.03 9.88
CA LYS A 69 -8.56 2.28 10.62
C LYS A 69 -8.77 3.42 9.62
N SER A 70 -9.83 4.19 9.83
CA SER A 70 -10.16 5.37 9.00
C SER A 70 -9.04 6.41 9.00
N ASP A 71 -8.24 6.45 10.07
CA ASP A 71 -7.04 7.27 10.21
C ASP A 71 -5.82 6.41 10.59
N PRO A 72 -5.02 5.97 9.61
CA PRO A 72 -3.75 5.29 9.86
C PRO A 72 -2.71 6.33 10.29
N GLY A 73 -2.74 6.72 11.55
CA GLY A 73 -1.82 7.73 12.09
C GLY A 73 -2.31 8.52 13.30
N GLY A 74 -3.36 8.03 13.99
CA GLY A 74 -3.92 8.69 15.17
C GLY A 74 -2.82 9.15 16.13
N ARG A 75 -2.66 10.47 16.22
CA ARG A 75 -1.95 11.12 17.31
C ARG A 75 -2.78 11.06 18.58
#